data_AF-A0A0D3JHB1-F1
#
_entry.id   AF-A0A0D3JHB1-F1
#
_cell.length_a   1.000
_cell.length_b   1.000
_cell.length_c   1.000
_cell.angle_alpha   90.00
_cell.angle_beta   90.00
_cell.angle_gamma   90.00
#
_symmetry.space_group_name_H-M   'P 1'
#
loop_
_entity.id
_entity.type
_entity.pdbx_description
1 polymer ?
#
loop_
_entity_poly.entity_id
_entity_poly.type
_entity_poly.pdbx_seq_one_letter_code
_entity_poly.pdbx_strand_id
1 'polypeptide(L)'
;MKARNPNNLPEKVCVVCQRPFTWRKKWERCWDDVTTCSKRCNNERKRSNRIARGAADAEGEDAMQCDVSSDASDGAAEKANKKAAKKAAKAERRARREGVSSGGQKACDLCARSVDLLIRCEIDRSSGWRMVCGRCWKTPAVAGGVPDGDGQNPNYRYGGLWKNLHRTM
;
A
#
# COMPACT_ATOMS: atom_id res chain seq x y z
N MET A 1 -31.49 -18.08 -28.24
CA MET A 1 -30.36 -17.82 -29.15
C MET A 1 -29.13 -17.48 -28.31
N LYS A 2 -28.11 -18.34 -28.30
CA LYS A 2 -26.90 -18.18 -27.49
C LYS A 2 -25.98 -17.19 -28.23
N ALA A 3 -25.74 -16.01 -27.67
CA ALA A 3 -24.87 -15.01 -28.28
C ALA A 3 -23.47 -15.60 -28.42
N ARG A 4 -23.02 -15.79 -29.67
CA ARG A 4 -21.65 -16.21 -29.97
C ARG A 4 -20.72 -15.07 -29.61
N ASN A 5 -19.84 -15.32 -28.64
CA ASN A 5 -18.80 -14.39 -28.22
C ASN A 5 -17.85 -14.19 -29.43
N PRO A 6 -17.68 -12.97 -29.97
CA PRO A 6 -16.98 -12.75 -31.25
C PRO A 6 -15.49 -13.11 -31.27
N ASN A 7 -14.91 -13.36 -30.10
CA ASN A 7 -13.53 -13.76 -29.93
C ASN A 7 -13.56 -14.87 -28.86
N ASN A 8 -12.86 -15.99 -29.06
CA ASN A 8 -12.78 -17.13 -28.12
C ASN A 8 -12.11 -16.74 -26.78
N LEU A 9 -12.69 -15.83 -26.02
CA LEU A 9 -12.15 -15.37 -24.74
C LEU A 9 -12.45 -16.44 -23.69
N PRO A 10 -11.51 -16.69 -22.77
CA PRO A 10 -11.76 -17.59 -21.66
C PRO A 10 -12.94 -17.08 -20.82
N GLU A 11 -13.83 -18.00 -20.47
CA GLU A 11 -14.96 -17.77 -19.57
C GLU A 11 -14.67 -18.39 -18.21
N LYS A 12 -15.01 -17.67 -17.13
CA LYS A 12 -14.95 -18.17 -15.75
C LYS A 12 -16.31 -18.01 -15.09
N VAL A 13 -16.60 -18.84 -14.09
CA VAL A 13 -17.84 -18.76 -13.30
C VAL A 13 -17.57 -17.93 -12.05
N CYS A 14 -18.46 -16.97 -11.76
CA CYS A 14 -18.34 -16.15 -10.56
C CYS A 14 -18.68 -16.95 -9.29
N VAL A 15 -17.77 -17.02 -8.31
CA VAL A 15 -18.00 -17.75 -7.04
C VAL A 15 -19.11 -17.18 -6.16
N VAL A 16 -19.63 -15.99 -6.47
CA VAL A 16 -20.65 -15.30 -5.65
C VAL A 16 -22.04 -15.34 -6.28
N CYS A 17 -22.14 -15.06 -7.57
CA CYS A 17 -23.43 -15.02 -8.27
C CYS A 17 -23.62 -16.16 -9.27
N GLN A 18 -22.63 -17.04 -9.43
CA GLN A 18 -22.65 -18.21 -10.31
C GLN A 18 -22.90 -17.90 -11.80
N ARG A 19 -22.81 -16.64 -12.20
CA ARG A 19 -22.94 -16.24 -13.60
C ARG A 19 -21.60 -16.39 -14.33
N PRO A 20 -21.58 -16.91 -15.56
CA PRO A 20 -20.38 -16.92 -16.38
C PRO A 20 -19.99 -15.48 -16.73
N PHE A 21 -18.70 -15.20 -16.75
CA PHE A 21 -18.16 -13.91 -17.16
C PHE A 21 -16.91 -14.10 -17.99
N THR A 22 -16.76 -13.23 -18.99
CA THR A 22 -15.66 -13.23 -19.95
C THR A 22 -14.54 -12.30 -19.50
N TRP A 23 -13.35 -12.51 -20.05
CA TRP A 23 -12.19 -11.64 -19.84
C TRP A 23 -12.49 -10.16 -20.15
N ARG A 24 -11.83 -9.25 -19.42
CA ARG A 24 -11.92 -7.79 -19.58
C ARG A 24 -10.53 -7.18 -19.52
N LYS A 25 -10.27 -6.10 -20.27
CA LYS A 25 -8.97 -5.41 -20.34
C LYS A 25 -8.34 -5.09 -18.98
N LYS A 26 -9.14 -4.71 -17.98
CA LYS A 26 -8.66 -4.42 -16.62
C LYS A 26 -8.03 -5.62 -15.87
N TRP A 27 -8.25 -6.84 -16.36
CA TRP A 27 -7.79 -8.09 -15.76
C TRP A 27 -6.59 -8.70 -16.49
N GLU A 28 -6.01 -7.99 -17.46
CA GLU A 28 -4.85 -8.43 -18.23
C GLU A 28 -3.71 -8.97 -17.37
N ARG A 29 -3.44 -8.36 -16.20
CA ARG A 29 -2.33 -8.74 -15.32
C ARG A 29 -2.67 -9.77 -14.23
N CYS A 30 -3.95 -10.12 -14.06
CA CYS A 30 -4.40 -10.93 -12.92
C CYS A 30 -5.59 -11.83 -13.26
N TRP A 31 -5.73 -12.22 -14.53
CA TRP A 31 -6.87 -13.01 -14.99
C TRP A 31 -6.98 -14.33 -14.22
N ASP A 32 -5.85 -14.98 -13.92
CA ASP A 32 -5.81 -16.25 -13.18
C ASP A 32 -6.38 -16.14 -11.76
N ASP A 33 -6.11 -15.03 -11.07
CA ASP A 33 -6.59 -14.76 -9.70
C ASP A 33 -8.06 -14.30 -9.63
N VAL A 34 -8.65 -13.86 -10.76
CA VAL A 34 -9.99 -13.28 -10.76
C VAL A 34 -11.05 -14.38 -10.70
N THR A 35 -11.75 -14.45 -9.57
CA THR A 35 -12.85 -15.40 -9.30
C THR A 35 -14.24 -14.76 -9.27
N THR A 36 -14.32 -13.42 -9.38
CA THR A 36 -15.59 -12.68 -9.26
C THR A 36 -15.86 -11.76 -10.45
N CYS A 37 -17.11 -11.75 -10.93
CA CYS A 37 -17.48 -11.01 -12.13
C CYS A 37 -17.52 -9.47 -11.96
N SER A 38 -17.64 -8.95 -10.73
CA SER A 38 -17.84 -7.53 -10.47
C SER A 38 -17.27 -7.09 -9.12
N LYS A 39 -17.09 -5.77 -8.94
CA LYS A 39 -16.69 -5.19 -7.64
C LYS A 39 -17.69 -5.51 -6.54
N ARG A 40 -18.99 -5.53 -6.87
CA ARG A 40 -20.08 -5.90 -5.95
C ARG A 40 -19.87 -7.33 -5.42
N CYS A 41 -19.68 -8.30 -6.31
CA CYS A 41 -19.41 -9.70 -5.91
C CYS A 41 -18.13 -9.82 -5.08
N ASN A 42 -17.06 -9.11 -5.44
CA ASN A 42 -15.83 -9.14 -4.63
C ASN A 42 -16.04 -8.60 -3.20
N ASN A 43 -16.85 -7.55 -3.05
CA ASN A 43 -17.18 -7.00 -1.74
C ASN A 43 -18.05 -7.95 -0.92
N GLU A 44 -19.04 -8.60 -1.55
CA GLU A 44 -19.89 -9.59 -0.88
C GLU A 44 -19.05 -10.77 -0.36
N ARG A 45 -18.17 -11.32 -1.20
CA ARG A 45 -17.25 -12.40 -0.79
C ARG A 45 -16.38 -11.99 0.41
N LYS A 46 -15.88 -10.76 0.44
CA LYS A 46 -15.11 -10.24 1.58
C LYS A 46 -15.95 -10.09 2.84
N ARG A 47 -17.23 -9.71 2.69
CA ARG A 47 -18.18 -9.61 3.80
C ARG A 47 -18.50 -10.99 4.36
N SER A 48 -18.86 -11.95 3.51
CA SER A 48 -19.11 -13.34 3.92
C SER A 48 -17.90 -13.94 4.63
N ASN A 49 -16.69 -13.71 4.13
CA ASN A 49 -15.46 -14.19 4.78
C ASN A 49 -15.23 -13.54 6.16
N ARG A 50 -15.63 -12.28 6.35
CA ARG A 50 -15.55 -11.62 7.66
C ARG A 50 -16.56 -12.19 8.64
N ILE A 51 -17.79 -12.46 8.17
CA ILE A 51 -18.84 -13.09 8.98
C ILE A 51 -18.41 -14.50 9.39
N ALA A 52 -17.93 -15.31 8.45
CA ALA A 52 -17.46 -16.67 8.72
C ALA A 52 -16.32 -16.68 9.76
N ARG A 53 -15.38 -15.72 9.66
CA ARG A 53 -14.31 -15.58 10.66
C ARG A 53 -14.82 -15.12 12.02
N GLY A 54 -15.79 -14.22 12.08
CA GLY A 54 -16.38 -13.76 13.34
C GLY A 54 -17.34 -14.77 13.99
N ALA A 55 -17.91 -15.69 13.21
CA ALA A 55 -18.75 -16.78 13.71
C ALA A 55 -17.91 -17.93 14.31
N ALA A 56 -16.70 -18.16 13.79
CA ALA A 56 -15.77 -19.12 14.39
C ALA A 56 -15.29 -18.72 15.80
N ASP A 57 -15.45 -17.45 16.18
CA ASP A 57 -15.17 -16.94 17.52
C ASP A 57 -16.40 -17.03 18.47
N ALA A 58 -17.56 -17.53 17.99
CA ALA A 58 -18.82 -17.56 18.74
C ALA A 58 -19.35 -18.99 19.05
N GLU A 59 -18.81 -20.03 18.43
CA GLU A 59 -19.23 -21.42 18.66
C GLU A 59 -18.20 -22.13 19.54
N GLY A 60 -18.23 -21.77 20.83
CA GLY A 60 -17.37 -22.31 21.89
C GLY A 60 -18.06 -22.17 23.25
N GLU A 61 -19.35 -22.54 23.33
CA GLU A 61 -20.07 -22.77 24.59
C GLU A 61 -20.79 -24.12 24.52
N ASP A 62 -20.03 -25.21 24.67
CA ASP A 62 -20.57 -26.49 25.16
C ASP A 62 -20.18 -26.62 26.65
N ALA A 63 -21.17 -27.01 27.44
CA ALA A 63 -21.23 -26.88 28.88
C ALA A 63 -20.00 -27.43 29.63
N MET A 64 -19.21 -26.53 30.20
CA MET A 64 -18.40 -26.84 31.38
C MET A 64 -18.83 -25.89 32.48
N GLN A 65 -19.48 -26.45 33.49
CA GLN A 65 -20.07 -25.74 34.62
C GLN A 65 -19.02 -24.86 35.30
N CYS A 66 -19.05 -23.56 35.02
CA CYS A 66 -18.37 -22.57 35.82
C CYS A 66 -19.36 -22.02 36.85
N ASP A 67 -19.00 -22.23 38.11
CA ASP A 67 -19.50 -21.46 39.23
C ASP A 67 -19.43 -19.96 38.90
N VAL A 68 -20.58 -19.32 38.84
CA VAL A 68 -20.72 -17.87 38.67
C VAL A 68 -20.47 -17.19 40.02
N SER A 69 -19.20 -17.21 40.44
CA SER A 69 -18.68 -16.22 41.38
C SER A 69 -18.21 -15.01 40.58
N SER A 70 -19.13 -14.09 40.41
CA SER A 70 -18.96 -12.78 39.78
C SER A 70 -17.94 -11.95 40.55
N ASP A 71 -16.81 -11.59 39.92
CA ASP A 71 -16.16 -10.32 40.24
C ASP A 71 -15.94 -9.53 38.94
N ALA A 72 -16.88 -8.61 38.70
CA ALA A 72 -16.96 -7.77 37.51
C ALA A 72 -16.10 -6.51 37.63
N SER A 73 -14.88 -6.60 38.17
CA SER A 73 -13.99 -5.44 38.35
C SER A 73 -12.72 -5.45 37.47
N ASP A 74 -12.33 -6.58 36.87
CA ASP A 74 -11.04 -6.73 36.18
C ASP A 74 -11.03 -6.40 34.67
N GLY A 75 -12.18 -6.15 34.05
CA GLY A 75 -12.28 -5.89 32.60
C GLY A 75 -11.65 -4.56 32.15
N ALA A 76 -11.53 -3.58 33.06
CA ALA A 76 -10.90 -2.30 32.78
C ALA A 76 -9.36 -2.41 32.82
N ALA A 77 -8.83 -3.17 33.77
CA ALA A 77 -7.39 -3.38 33.96
C ALA A 77 -6.79 -4.13 32.77
N GLU A 78 -7.45 -5.20 32.30
CA GLU A 78 -6.95 -5.97 31.15
C GLU A 78 -6.94 -5.13 29.85
N LYS A 79 -7.97 -4.30 29.63
CA LYS A 79 -8.04 -3.38 28.49
C LYS A 79 -6.94 -2.31 28.55
N ALA A 80 -6.64 -1.78 29.74
CA ALA A 80 -5.54 -0.84 29.94
C ALA A 80 -4.18 -1.49 29.64
N ASN A 81 -3.97 -2.72 30.07
CA ASN A 81 -2.74 -3.47 29.85
C ASN A 81 -2.51 -3.79 28.36
N LYS A 82 -3.55 -4.24 27.64
CA LYS A 82 -3.51 -4.42 26.17
C LYS A 82 -3.18 -3.12 25.43
N LYS A 83 -3.73 -1.98 25.88
CA LYS A 83 -3.44 -0.65 25.31
C LYS A 83 -1.99 -0.23 25.59
N ALA A 84 -1.47 -0.49 26.80
CA ALA A 84 -0.10 -0.22 27.18
C ALA A 84 0.89 -1.08 26.36
N ALA A 85 0.64 -2.37 26.22
CA ALA A 85 1.46 -3.28 25.40
C ALA A 85 1.51 -2.84 23.93
N LYS A 86 0.36 -2.45 23.34
CA LYS A 86 0.32 -1.94 21.97
C LYS A 86 1.04 -0.60 21.81
N LYS A 87 1.02 0.25 22.83
CA LYS A 87 1.79 1.52 22.88
C LYS A 87 3.29 1.25 22.98
N ALA A 88 3.70 0.30 23.83
CA ALA A 88 5.09 -0.13 24.00
C ALA A 88 5.66 -0.75 22.70
N ALA A 89 4.94 -1.69 22.08
CA ALA A 89 5.35 -2.28 20.80
C ALA A 89 5.45 -1.25 19.67
N LYS A 90 4.59 -0.21 19.67
CA LYS A 90 4.70 0.91 18.72
C LYS A 90 5.90 1.80 19.01
N ALA A 91 6.23 2.03 20.28
CA ALA A 91 7.40 2.79 20.70
C ALA A 91 8.70 2.06 20.36
N GLU A 92 8.79 0.75 20.62
CA GLU A 92 9.93 -0.09 20.25
C GLU A 92 10.15 -0.14 18.74
N ARG A 93 9.08 -0.27 17.94
CA ARG A 93 9.16 -0.16 16.47
C ARG A 93 9.64 1.22 15.99
N ARG A 94 9.42 2.29 16.76
CA ARG A 94 9.94 3.63 16.46
C ARG A 94 11.42 3.75 16.87
N ALA A 95 11.78 3.32 18.07
CA ALA A 95 13.16 3.28 18.54
C ALA A 95 14.08 2.45 17.61
N ARG A 96 13.59 1.29 17.15
CA ARG A 96 14.29 0.46 16.15
C ARG A 96 14.51 1.20 14.82
N ARG A 97 13.68 2.19 14.47
CA ARG A 97 13.89 3.02 13.25
C ARG A 97 14.85 4.18 13.51
N GLU A 98 14.90 4.69 14.73
CA GLU A 98 15.76 5.82 15.12
C GLU A 98 17.26 5.46 15.11
N GLY A 99 17.62 4.17 15.14
CA GLY A 99 19.01 3.68 15.05
C GLY A 99 19.40 2.99 13.74
N VAL A 100 18.49 2.84 12.77
CA VAL A 100 18.84 2.26 11.46
C VAL A 100 19.40 3.37 10.59
N SER A 101 20.74 3.46 10.56
CA SER A 101 21.46 4.22 9.54
C SER A 101 21.06 3.66 8.17
N SER A 102 20.33 4.46 7.41
CA SER A 102 19.96 4.18 6.04
C SER A 102 21.19 4.26 5.14
N GLY A 103 21.99 3.20 5.15
CA GLY A 103 23.17 3.08 4.31
C GLY A 103 22.82 3.41 2.85
N GLY A 104 23.56 4.35 2.26
CA GLY A 104 23.42 4.72 0.86
C GLY A 104 22.29 5.70 0.52
N GLN A 105 21.52 6.24 1.49
CA GLN A 105 20.61 7.34 1.21
C GLN A 105 21.37 8.63 0.92
N LYS A 106 20.93 9.38 -0.11
CA LYS A 106 21.50 10.69 -0.47
C LYS A 106 20.52 11.80 -0.10
N ALA A 107 21.06 12.93 0.36
CA ALA A 107 20.26 14.09 0.70
C ALA A 107 19.80 14.85 -0.55
N CYS A 108 18.59 15.39 -0.49
CA CYS A 108 18.06 16.31 -1.49
C CYS A 108 18.72 17.70 -1.35
N ASP A 109 19.21 18.26 -2.45
CA ASP A 109 19.90 19.57 -2.46
C ASP A 109 18.98 20.75 -2.11
N LEU A 110 17.65 20.58 -2.21
CA LEU A 110 16.67 21.64 -1.93
C LEU A 110 16.05 21.57 -0.52
N CYS A 111 15.98 20.39 0.09
CA CYS A 111 15.29 20.22 1.38
C CYS A 111 16.06 19.38 2.40
N ALA A 112 17.31 19.00 2.08
CA ALA A 112 18.22 18.19 2.88
C ALA A 112 17.69 16.81 3.31
N ARG A 113 16.48 16.42 2.90
CA ARG A 113 15.89 15.13 3.28
C ARG A 113 16.64 13.98 2.60
N SER A 114 17.14 13.05 3.40
CA SER A 114 17.70 11.78 2.93
C SER A 114 16.60 10.89 2.38
N VAL A 115 16.73 10.48 1.12
CA VAL A 115 15.75 9.63 0.45
C VAL A 115 16.44 8.59 -0.43
N ASP A 116 15.72 7.51 -0.77
CA ASP A 116 16.22 6.44 -1.62
C ASP A 116 16.04 6.69 -3.13
N LEU A 117 15.29 7.74 -3.50
CA LEU A 117 14.98 8.10 -4.89
C LEU A 117 15.13 9.60 -5.07
N LEU A 118 16.09 10.00 -5.92
CA LEU A 118 16.33 11.39 -6.27
C LEU A 118 16.33 11.53 -7.79
N ILE A 119 15.83 12.66 -8.27
CA ILE A 119 15.91 13.08 -9.66
C ILE A 119 17.19 13.88 -9.80
N ARG A 120 18.02 13.51 -10.77
CA ARG A 120 19.15 14.33 -11.20
C ARG A 120 18.62 15.37 -12.19
N CYS A 121 18.80 16.64 -11.89
CA CYS A 121 18.40 17.72 -12.79
C CYS A 121 19.36 18.92 -12.71
N GLU A 122 19.46 19.65 -13.81
CA GLU A 122 20.09 20.97 -13.88
C GLU A 122 18.97 22.01 -13.78
N ILE A 123 19.12 23.02 -12.93
CA ILE A 123 18.07 24.05 -12.68
C ILE A 123 18.57 25.46 -13.03
N ASP A 124 19.89 25.69 -12.91
CA ASP A 124 20.54 26.98 -13.12
C ASP A 124 21.50 26.93 -14.31
N ARG A 125 21.91 28.10 -14.82
CA ARG A 125 22.91 28.25 -15.91
C ARG A 125 24.33 27.80 -15.53
N SER A 126 24.56 27.42 -14.27
CA SER A 126 25.89 27.12 -13.73
C SER A 126 26.34 25.66 -13.93
N SER A 127 25.63 24.85 -14.71
CA SER A 127 26.07 23.51 -15.15
C SER A 127 26.30 22.46 -14.04
N GLY A 128 25.81 22.72 -12.84
CA GLY A 128 25.83 21.76 -11.73
C GLY A 128 24.59 20.84 -11.75
N TRP A 129 24.82 19.53 -11.78
CA TRP A 129 23.75 18.56 -11.56
C TRP A 129 23.31 18.57 -10.11
N ARG A 130 22.05 18.90 -9.86
CA ARG A 130 21.40 18.81 -8.55
C ARG A 130 20.68 17.48 -8.40
N MET A 131 20.57 17.02 -7.17
CA MET A 131 19.86 15.82 -6.74
C MET A 131 18.64 16.22 -5.93
N VAL A 132 17.46 16.02 -6.50
CA VAL A 132 16.22 16.57 -5.95
C VAL A 132 15.23 15.44 -5.65
N CYS A 133 14.64 15.43 -4.45
CA CYS A 133 13.61 14.44 -4.13
C CYS A 133 12.33 14.66 -4.96
N GLY A 134 11.51 13.62 -5.11
CA GLY A 134 10.28 13.70 -5.92
C GLY A 134 9.24 14.74 -5.46
N ARG A 135 9.31 15.23 -4.20
CA ARG A 135 8.46 16.33 -3.74
C ARG A 135 8.96 17.69 -4.25
N CYS A 136 10.26 17.93 -4.15
CA CYS A 136 10.86 19.18 -4.62
C CYS A 136 10.87 19.25 -6.16
N TRP A 137 11.03 18.12 -6.85
CA TRP A 137 10.95 18.06 -8.32
C TRP A 137 9.57 18.44 -8.88
N LYS A 138 8.51 18.20 -8.11
CA LYS A 138 7.13 18.61 -8.46
C LYS A 138 6.83 20.09 -8.21
N THR A 139 7.74 20.82 -7.59
CA THR A 139 7.54 22.26 -7.39
C THR A 139 7.79 23.01 -8.68
N PRO A 140 7.08 24.12 -8.92
CA PRO A 140 7.29 24.96 -10.11
C PRO A 140 8.69 25.60 -10.14
N ALA A 141 9.36 25.68 -8.98
CA ALA A 141 10.75 26.13 -8.88
C ALA A 141 11.78 25.16 -9.51
N VAL A 142 11.34 23.99 -9.98
CA VAL A 142 12.23 22.98 -10.60
C VAL A 142 11.72 22.57 -11.97
N ALA A 143 10.58 21.89 -12.03
CA ALA A 143 10.05 21.34 -13.29
C ALA A 143 8.53 21.12 -13.27
N GLY A 144 7.85 21.40 -12.16
CA GLY A 144 6.43 21.06 -12.00
C GLY A 144 6.14 19.55 -12.04
N GLY A 145 7.17 18.70 -12.00
CA GLY A 145 7.05 17.25 -12.14
C GLY A 145 7.02 16.74 -13.60
N VAL A 146 7.39 17.58 -14.57
CA VAL A 146 7.48 17.20 -15.99
C VAL A 146 8.95 16.90 -16.36
N PRO A 147 9.26 15.75 -16.96
CA PRO A 147 10.64 15.41 -17.36
C PRO A 147 11.28 16.41 -18.31
N ASP A 148 10.52 17.02 -19.22
CA ASP A 148 11.03 17.99 -20.22
C ASP A 148 10.92 19.44 -19.75
N GLY A 149 10.53 19.67 -18.49
CA GLY A 149 10.23 20.98 -17.94
C GLY A 149 8.79 21.42 -18.25
N ASP A 150 8.31 22.38 -17.48
CA ASP A 150 6.98 23.00 -17.59
C ASP A 150 6.99 24.30 -18.42
N GLY A 151 8.11 24.60 -19.09
CA GLY A 151 8.33 25.84 -19.84
C GLY A 151 8.59 27.07 -18.96
N GLN A 152 8.47 26.95 -17.63
CA GLN A 152 8.74 28.04 -16.68
C GLN A 152 10.23 28.18 -16.36
N ASN A 153 11.01 27.12 -16.58
CA ASN A 153 12.44 27.06 -16.27
C ASN A 153 13.26 26.83 -17.56
N PRO A 154 13.73 27.90 -18.24
CA PRO A 154 14.40 27.80 -19.54
C PRO A 154 15.72 27.01 -19.52
N ASN A 155 16.36 26.94 -18.35
CA ASN A 155 17.65 26.28 -18.16
C ASN A 155 17.51 24.88 -17.56
N TYR A 156 16.28 24.39 -17.40
CA TYR A 156 16.05 23.09 -16.79
C TYR A 156 16.45 21.96 -17.73
N ARG A 157 17.22 20.99 -17.22
CA ARG A 157 17.56 19.75 -17.94
C ARG A 157 17.42 18.53 -17.06
N TYR A 158 16.73 17.52 -17.57
CA TYR A 158 16.57 16.24 -16.88
C TYR A 158 17.80 15.34 -17.08
N GLY A 159 18.33 14.82 -15.98
CA GLY A 159 19.55 13.99 -15.94
C GLY A 159 19.31 12.55 -15.50
N GLY A 160 18.05 12.11 -15.37
CA GLY A 160 17.70 10.75 -14.97
C GLY A 160 17.34 10.57 -13.49
N LEU A 161 16.96 9.35 -13.14
CA LEU A 161 16.55 8.97 -11.78
C LEU A 161 17.69 8.21 -11.09
N TRP A 162 18.13 8.72 -9.94
CA TRP A 162 19.06 8.04 -9.04
C TRP A 162 18.29 7.22 -8.01
N LYS A 163 18.76 6.00 -7.76
CA LYS A 163 18.17 5.07 -6.79
C LYS A 163 19.25 4.54 -5.86
N ASN A 164 18.93 4.41 -4.59
CA ASN A 164 19.79 3.71 -3.65
C ASN A 164 19.75 2.20 -3.92
N LEU A 165 20.81 1.67 -4.53
CA LEU A 165 20.99 0.25 -4.87
C LEU A 165 21.20 -0.66 -3.64
N HIS A 166 21.57 -0.08 -2.49
CA HIS A 166 21.78 -0.81 -1.24
C HIS A 166 20.48 -1.22 -0.53
N ARG A 167 19.33 -0.89 -1.12
CA ARG A 167 17.99 -1.26 -0.62
C ARG A 167 17.41 -2.49 -1.33
N THR A 168 18.09 -3.00 -2.36
CA THR A 168 17.63 -4.11 -3.21
C THR A 168 18.37 -5.43 -2.96
N MET A 169 19.23 -5.50 -1.93
CA MET A 169 19.82 -6.74 -1.41
C MET A 169 19.29 -7.03 -0.02
#